data_AF-A0A351AER7-F1
#
_entry.id   AF-A0A351AER7-F1
#
_cell.length_a   1.000
_cell.length_b   1.000
_cell.length_c   1.000
_cell.angle_alpha   90.00
_cell.angle_beta   90.00
_cell.angle_gamma   90.00
#
_symmetry.space_group_name_H-M   'P 1'
#
loop_
_entity.id
_entity.type
_entity.pdbx_description
1 polymer ?
#
loop_
_entity_poly.entity_id
_entity_poly.type
_entity_poly.pdbx_seq_one_letter_code
_entity_poly.pdbx_strand_id
1 'polypeptide(L)'
;MSQSRLARSAAVQWLDATPRTGVAECLAQTGWARTVGGSNPYLHIWASTGHTREEVDAAAARGEVMELPCARGCTYLVPAAHAGLALAVGRGFSDAAQLRTAKNKL
;
A
#
# COMPACT_ATOMS: atom_id res chain seq x y z
N MET A 1 17.73 17.79 7.31
CA MET A 1 16.58 17.90 6.38
C MET A 1 15.94 19.26 6.63
N SER A 2 15.70 20.08 5.60
CA SER A 2 15.10 21.42 5.80
C SER A 2 13.63 21.30 6.23
N GLN A 3 13.14 22.21 7.09
CA GLN A 3 11.74 22.25 7.53
C GLN A 3 10.76 22.27 6.35
N SER A 4 11.13 22.95 5.25
CA SER A 4 10.30 23.00 4.04
C SER A 4 10.12 21.64 3.36
N ARG A 5 11.13 20.75 3.42
CA ARG A 5 11.02 19.38 2.89
C ARG A 5 10.15 18.50 3.77
N LEU A 6 10.25 18.65 5.10
CA LEU A 6 9.41 17.92 6.06
C LEU A 6 7.93 18.25 5.88
N ALA A 7 7.59 19.55 5.85
CA ALA A 7 6.22 20.00 5.64
C ALA A 7 5.66 19.50 4.31
N ARG A 8 6.45 19.57 3.23
CA ARG A 8 6.07 19.02 1.93
C ARG A 8 5.83 17.51 1.99
N SER A 9 6.72 16.75 2.62
CA SER A 9 6.56 15.29 2.76
C SER A 9 5.29 14.93 3.52
N ALA A 10 5.00 15.62 4.62
CA ALA A 10 3.77 15.41 5.38
C ALA A 10 2.53 15.72 4.52
N ALA A 11 2.54 16.84 3.79
CA ALA A 11 1.42 17.22 2.92
C ALA A 11 1.15 16.20 1.81
N VAL A 12 2.19 15.70 1.12
CA VAL A 12 1.99 14.71 0.03
C VAL A 12 1.58 13.33 0.55
N GLN A 13 1.91 13.01 1.81
CA GLN A 13 1.46 11.79 2.51
C GLN A 13 0.15 12.00 3.27
N TRP A 14 -0.46 13.17 3.18
CA TRP A 14 -1.71 13.52 3.85
C TRP A 14 -1.64 13.52 5.39
N LEU A 15 -0.47 13.79 5.95
CA LEU A 15 -0.20 13.87 7.39
C LEU A 15 -0.21 15.31 7.92
N ASP A 16 -0.80 16.25 7.19
CA ASP A 16 -0.83 17.69 7.50
C ASP A 16 -2.15 18.17 8.16
N ALA A 17 -2.97 17.22 8.64
CA ALA A 17 -4.29 17.46 9.26
C ALA A 17 -5.37 18.05 8.33
N THR A 18 -5.13 18.19 7.03
CA THR A 18 -6.19 18.57 6.08
C THR A 18 -7.18 17.40 5.94
N PRO A 19 -8.50 17.62 6.07
CA PRO A 19 -9.50 16.57 5.88
C PRO A 19 -9.49 16.01 4.45
N ARG A 20 -9.47 14.68 4.33
CA ARG A 20 -9.43 13.95 3.06
C ARG A 20 -10.25 12.68 3.17
N THR A 21 -10.77 12.18 2.05
CA THR A 21 -11.71 11.06 2.03
C THR A 21 -11.26 9.97 1.04
N GLY A 22 -11.86 8.79 1.13
CA GLY A 22 -11.62 7.69 0.21
C GLY A 22 -10.44 6.79 0.58
N VAL A 23 -10.74 5.53 0.86
CA VAL A 23 -9.73 4.47 1.12
C VAL A 23 -8.84 4.24 -0.10
N ALA A 24 -9.43 4.08 -1.29
CA ALA A 24 -8.68 3.86 -2.52
C ALA A 24 -7.89 5.13 -2.95
N GLU A 25 -8.46 6.31 -2.75
CA GLU A 25 -7.80 7.58 -3.07
C GLU A 25 -6.58 7.80 -2.18
N CYS A 26 -6.70 7.51 -0.87
CA CYS A 26 -5.57 7.52 0.05
C CYS A 26 -4.41 6.67 -0.49
N LEU A 27 -4.66 5.40 -0.84
CA LEU A 27 -3.60 4.52 -1.34
C LEU A 27 -3.06 4.96 -2.71
N ALA A 28 -3.89 5.58 -3.55
CA ALA A 28 -3.46 6.11 -4.84
C ALA A 28 -2.51 7.31 -4.67
N GLN A 29 -2.80 8.19 -3.71
CA GLN A 29 -2.08 9.45 -3.52
C GLN A 29 -0.88 9.32 -2.58
N THR A 30 -1.02 8.60 -1.47
CA THR A 30 0.01 8.51 -0.42
C THR A 30 0.88 7.27 -0.53
N GLY A 31 0.49 6.32 -1.39
CA GLY A 31 1.20 5.08 -1.67
C GLY A 31 0.54 3.85 -1.05
N TRP A 32 0.98 2.68 -1.51
CA TRP A 32 0.43 1.39 -1.11
C TRP A 32 0.92 0.96 0.28
N ALA A 33 0.07 0.27 1.03
CA ALA A 33 0.40 -0.22 2.36
C ALA A 33 0.72 -1.72 2.33
N ARG A 34 1.91 -2.10 2.83
CA ARG A 34 2.30 -3.53 2.94
C ARG A 34 1.37 -4.23 3.93
N THR A 35 0.86 -5.41 3.59
CA THR A 35 -0.14 -6.14 4.42
C THR A 35 0.47 -7.16 5.38
N VAL A 36 1.79 -7.39 5.29
CA VAL A 36 2.52 -8.24 6.26
C VAL A 36 2.28 -7.74 7.69
N GLY A 37 1.82 -8.64 8.57
CA GLY A 37 1.47 -8.31 9.96
C GLY A 37 0.04 -7.77 10.15
N GLY A 38 -0.75 -7.63 9.09
CA GLY A 38 -2.20 -7.42 9.10
C GLY A 38 -2.69 -6.01 9.46
N SER A 39 -2.05 -5.30 10.38
CA SER A 39 -2.57 -4.01 10.89
C SER A 39 -2.15 -2.78 10.09
N ASN A 40 -1.04 -2.88 9.35
CA ASN A 40 -0.39 -1.74 8.72
C ASN A 40 -1.28 -0.95 7.73
N PRO A 41 -2.09 -1.57 6.86
CA PRO A 41 -3.01 -0.82 5.99
C PRO A 41 -4.01 0.02 6.76
N TYR A 42 -4.62 -0.53 7.82
CA TYR A 42 -5.60 0.20 8.63
C TYR A 42 -4.97 1.41 9.32
N LEU A 43 -3.77 1.25 9.90
CA LEU A 43 -3.06 2.35 10.57
C LEU A 43 -2.63 3.45 9.58
N HIS A 44 -2.13 3.05 8.40
CA HIS A 44 -1.75 3.98 7.32
C HIS A 44 -2.93 4.83 6.86
N ILE A 45 -4.07 4.18 6.59
CA ILE A 45 -5.28 4.85 6.11
C ILE A 45 -5.90 5.71 7.20
N TRP A 46 -5.98 5.21 8.44
CA TRP A 46 -6.46 5.96 9.60
C TRP A 46 -5.65 7.25 9.81
N ALA A 47 -4.31 7.16 9.79
CA ALA A 47 -3.45 8.32 9.97
C ALA A 47 -3.64 9.40 8.87
N SER A 48 -3.99 8.98 7.65
CA SER A 48 -4.12 9.87 6.49
C SER A 48 -5.53 10.43 6.29
N THR A 49 -6.57 9.70 6.72
CA THR A 49 -7.97 9.98 6.37
C THR A 49 -8.98 9.75 7.48
N GLY A 50 -8.61 9.06 8.57
CA GLY A 50 -9.53 8.72 9.65
C GLY A 50 -10.52 7.60 9.33
N HIS A 51 -10.35 6.82 8.24
CA HIS A 51 -11.24 5.67 8.01
C HIS A 51 -10.95 4.53 8.98
N THR A 52 -12.01 3.94 9.52
CA THR A 52 -11.92 2.80 10.43
C THR A 52 -11.57 1.51 9.68
N ARG A 53 -11.26 0.47 10.43
CA ARG A 53 -11.05 -0.87 9.87
C ARG A 53 -12.26 -1.33 9.06
N GLU A 54 -13.47 -1.16 9.59
CA GLU A 54 -14.71 -1.60 8.97
C GLU A 54 -14.93 -0.92 7.61
N GLU A 55 -14.55 0.36 7.50
CA GLU A 55 -14.65 1.11 6.25
C GLU A 55 -13.62 0.63 5.21
N VAL A 56 -12.41 0.28 5.65
CA VAL A 56 -11.38 -0.33 4.79
C VAL A 56 -11.82 -1.71 4.31
N ASP A 57 -12.34 -2.54 5.22
CA ASP A 57 -12.87 -3.87 4.90
C ASP A 57 -14.05 -3.76 3.92
N ALA A 58 -14.93 -2.77 4.10
CA ALA A 58 -16.02 -2.49 3.17
C ALA A 58 -15.51 -2.04 1.79
N ALA A 59 -14.46 -1.23 1.72
CA ALA A 59 -13.84 -0.84 0.45
C ALA A 59 -13.23 -2.05 -0.29
N ALA A 60 -12.60 -2.97 0.45
CA ALA A 60 -12.11 -4.22 -0.11
C ALA A 60 -13.26 -5.12 -0.60
N ALA A 61 -14.34 -5.22 0.16
CA ALA A 61 -15.54 -5.97 -0.24
C ALA A 61 -16.22 -5.40 -1.49
N ARG A 62 -16.17 -4.06 -1.69
CA ARG A 62 -16.64 -3.39 -2.92
C ARG A 62 -15.65 -3.51 -4.09
N GLY A 63 -14.47 -4.08 -3.88
CA GLY A 63 -13.43 -4.20 -4.90
C GLY A 63 -12.71 -2.90 -5.23
N GLU A 64 -12.80 -1.88 -4.37
CA GLU A 64 -12.09 -0.60 -4.56
C GLU A 64 -10.59 -0.73 -4.27
N VAL A 65 -10.25 -1.65 -3.37
CA VAL A 65 -8.87 -2.01 -3.00
C VAL A 65 -8.71 -3.52 -2.96
N MET A 66 -7.48 -3.98 -3.14
CA MET A 66 -7.16 -5.40 -3.25
C MET A 66 -5.76 -5.69 -2.70
N GLU A 67 -5.61 -6.84 -2.04
CA GLU A 67 -4.30 -7.35 -1.64
C GLU A 67 -3.61 -8.06 -2.80
N LEU A 68 -2.44 -7.59 -3.20
CA LEU A 68 -1.69 -8.16 -4.31
C LEU A 68 -0.20 -8.36 -3.97
N PRO A 69 0.42 -9.46 -4.44
CA PRO A 69 1.87 -9.58 -4.44
C PRO A 69 2.47 -8.57 -5.44
N CYS A 70 3.34 -7.70 -4.95
CA CYS A 70 3.92 -6.63 -5.77
C CYS A 70 5.37 -6.28 -5.37
N ALA A 71 5.64 -5.01 -5.07
CA ALA A 71 6.97 -4.47 -4.92
C ALA A 71 7.78 -5.17 -3.81
N ARG A 72 9.05 -5.49 -4.11
CA ARG A 72 9.99 -6.15 -3.17
C ARG A 72 9.54 -7.55 -2.74
N GLY A 73 8.75 -8.25 -3.56
CA GLY A 73 8.29 -9.62 -3.28
C GLY A 73 7.36 -9.71 -2.06
N CYS A 74 6.58 -8.67 -1.80
CA CYS A 74 5.65 -8.63 -0.66
C CYS A 74 4.23 -8.29 -1.11
N THR A 75 3.27 -8.60 -0.26
CA THR A 75 1.85 -8.27 -0.46
C THR A 75 1.54 -6.87 0.05
N TYR A 76 0.78 -6.11 -0.72
CA TYR A 76 0.29 -4.78 -0.37
C TYR A 76 -1.18 -4.64 -0.68
N LEU A 77 -1.86 -3.80 0.08
CA LEU A 77 -3.18 -3.28 -0.25
C LEU A 77 -3.00 -2.17 -1.29
N VAL A 78 -3.63 -2.32 -2.44
CA VAL A 78 -3.54 -1.39 -3.57
C VAL A 78 -4.94 -1.00 -4.06
N PRO A 79 -5.15 0.21 -4.60
CA PRO A 79 -6.42 0.55 -5.24
C PRO A 79 -6.57 -0.23 -6.54
N ALA A 80 -7.81 -0.58 -6.91
CA ALA A 80 -8.11 -1.36 -8.11
C ALA A 80 -7.54 -0.73 -9.38
N ALA A 81 -7.55 0.60 -9.47
CA ALA A 81 -6.95 1.35 -10.59
C ALA A 81 -5.44 1.08 -10.76
N HIS A 82 -4.73 0.68 -9.70
CA HIS A 82 -3.30 0.38 -9.72
C HIS A 82 -2.98 -1.12 -9.83
N ALA A 83 -3.99 -2.00 -9.93
CA ALA A 83 -3.81 -3.46 -9.92
C ALA A 83 -2.82 -3.95 -10.99
N GLY A 84 -2.97 -3.47 -12.22
CA GLY A 84 -2.07 -3.84 -13.33
C GLY A 84 -0.62 -3.43 -13.08
N LEU A 85 -0.40 -2.22 -12.53
CA LEU A 85 0.92 -1.73 -12.16
C LEU A 85 1.51 -2.55 -11.00
N ALA A 86 0.71 -2.83 -9.97
CA ALA A 86 1.13 -3.64 -8.82
C ALA A 86 1.62 -5.02 -9.25
N LEU A 87 0.87 -5.70 -10.11
CA LEU A 87 1.30 -6.98 -10.68
C LEU A 87 2.56 -6.85 -11.52
N ALA A 88 2.65 -5.81 -12.37
CA ALA A 88 3.81 -5.59 -13.23
C ALA A 88 5.11 -5.42 -12.44
N VAL A 89 5.11 -4.63 -11.36
CA VAL A 89 6.29 -4.42 -10.52
C VAL A 89 6.63 -5.64 -9.64
N GLY A 90 5.69 -6.56 -9.45
CA GLY A 90 5.90 -7.80 -8.71
C GLY A 90 6.56 -8.93 -9.52
N ARG A 91 6.44 -8.91 -10.86
CA ARG A 91 6.82 -10.03 -11.74
C ARG A 91 8.22 -10.60 -11.47
N GLY A 92 9.22 -9.74 -11.28
CA GLY A 92 10.62 -10.15 -11.09
C GLY A 92 10.93 -10.86 -9.75
N PHE A 93 9.98 -10.88 -8.81
CA PHE A 93 10.15 -11.55 -7.51
C PHE A 93 9.50 -12.95 -7.47
N SER A 94 8.76 -13.32 -8.51
CA SER A 94 8.10 -14.63 -8.61
C SER A 94 8.83 -15.62 -9.51
N ASP A 95 10.02 -15.25 -10.02
CA ASP A 95 10.76 -16.09 -10.96
C ASP A 95 11.34 -17.34 -10.30
N ALA A 96 11.14 -18.48 -10.96
CA ALA A 96 11.64 -19.79 -10.56
C ALA A 96 13.16 -19.81 -10.30
N ALA A 97 13.93 -18.89 -10.89
CA ALA A 97 15.35 -18.74 -10.64
C ALA A 97 15.68 -18.29 -9.20
N GLN A 98 14.86 -17.41 -8.60
CA GLN A 98 15.04 -16.99 -7.21
C GLN A 98 14.68 -18.12 -6.25
N LEU A 99 13.58 -18.85 -6.52
CA LEU A 99 13.17 -20.02 -5.74
C LEU A 99 14.22 -21.15 -5.78
N ARG A 100 14.84 -21.40 -6.95
CA ARG A 100 15.95 -22.37 -7.09
C ARG A 100 17.18 -21.96 -6.29
N THR A 101 17.51 -20.66 -6.26
CA THR A 101 18.66 -20.14 -5.52
C THR A 101 18.47 -20.29 -4.00
N ALA A 102 17.25 -20.13 -3.50
CA ALA A 102 16.92 -20.35 -2.09
C ALA A 102 17.03 -21.84 -1.70
N LYS A 103 16.56 -22.76 -2.55
CA LYS A 103 16.67 -24.21 -2.34
C LYS A 103 18.11 -24.72 -2.24
N ASN A 104 19.04 -24.14 -2.99
CA ASN A 104 20.45 -24.56 -2.98
C ASN A 104 21.25 -24.00 -1.78
N LYS A 105 20.62 -23.20 -0.92
CA LYS A 105 21.24 -22.58 0.26
C LYS A 105 20.62 -23.04 1.58
N LEU A 106 19.72 -24.01 1.53
CA LEU A 106 19.14 -24.74 2.67
C LEU A 106 19.69 -26.17 2.66
#